data_AF-A0A523UR16-F1
#
_entry.id   AF-A0A523UR16-F1
#
_cell.length_a   1.000
_cell.length_b   1.000
_cell.length_c   1.000
_cell.angle_alpha   90.00
_cell.angle_beta   90.00
_cell.angle_gamma   90.00
#
_symmetry.space_group_name_H-M   'P 1'
#
loop_
_entity.id
_entity.type
_entity.pdbx_description
1 polymer ?
#
loop_
_entity_poly.entity_id
_entity_poly.type
_entity_poly.pdbx_seq_one_letter_code
_entity_poly.pdbx_strand_id
1 'polypeptide(L)'
;MRAFRYLLPLVVLFLAVYSCGAQELATPGPPLPPSGVTARDTPNDGGHSITIQWDLSQDDFAGGKVSGYAMYRSSDGDNYEYTGHVVAGTNEFEDAESVEDNKPYYYKVVAKSRDYGDSEFSEASSAALSRTQLFHLGRLNTLIAIVVFVSLILYYVRSAKKGKELYIRKIAGLDAIDEAVGRATEMGKPVLFVPGISTMSDVATIAAINILGPIAKKIAQYDTGIIVPNADPIVATVTREVVKGSYMEAGRPDAYKEESVFFVTTSQFAYTAAVDGIMIREKPATNLFLGMFYAESLILAETGAMTGAVQIAGTDAVSQLPFFVTACDYTIIGEELYAASAYLSREPKLLGSLKAQDWGKVILLFFMLAGTILSLFFKSDFLSNLFNV
;
A
#
# COMPACT_ATOMS: atom_id res chain seq x y z
N MET A 1 -1.18 48.10 -16.62
CA MET A 1 0.18 48.62 -16.89
C MET A 1 0.55 49.58 -15.77
N ARG A 2 1.53 49.20 -14.93
CA ARG A 2 2.23 50.01 -13.89
C ARG A 2 1.39 50.50 -12.70
N ALA A 3 1.85 50.52 -11.46
CA ALA A 3 3.00 49.96 -10.74
C ALA A 3 2.76 50.38 -9.27
N PHE A 4 2.80 49.45 -8.33
CA PHE A 4 3.83 49.38 -7.30
C PHE A 4 4.00 50.66 -6.45
N ARG A 5 3.43 50.66 -5.23
CA ARG A 5 3.89 51.57 -4.16
C ARG A 5 3.65 50.97 -2.76
N TYR A 6 4.59 50.12 -2.36
CA TYR A 6 5.16 49.92 -1.02
C TYR A 6 4.21 49.87 0.19
N LEU A 7 3.85 48.65 0.59
CA LEU A 7 3.51 48.30 1.97
C LEU A 7 4.79 47.76 2.63
N LEU A 8 5.32 48.47 3.64
CA LEU A 8 6.47 48.06 4.46
C LEU A 8 6.17 46.72 5.17
N PRO A 9 7.11 45.75 5.20
CA PRO A 9 7.07 44.70 6.21
C PRO A 9 7.67 45.21 7.52
N LEU A 10 6.88 45.10 8.59
CA LEU A 10 7.28 45.37 9.97
C LEU A 10 8.30 44.29 10.40
N VAL A 11 9.58 44.59 10.23
CA VAL A 11 10.67 43.77 10.78
C VAL A 11 10.70 43.98 12.29
N VAL A 12 10.18 43.00 13.03
CA VAL A 12 10.37 42.92 14.49
C VAL A 12 11.83 42.57 14.74
N LEU A 13 12.63 43.60 15.01
CA LEU A 13 14.02 43.46 15.45
C LEU A 13 14.01 42.93 16.90
N PHE A 14 14.12 41.62 17.06
CA PHE A 14 14.34 41.00 18.37
C PHE A 14 15.78 41.34 18.81
N LEU A 15 15.92 42.33 19.69
CA LEU A 15 17.16 42.59 20.42
C LEU A 15 17.42 41.41 21.35
N ALA A 16 18.17 40.42 20.86
CA ALA A 16 18.82 39.44 21.71
C ALA A 16 19.88 40.19 22.54
N VAL A 17 19.52 40.53 23.76
CA VAL A 17 20.50 40.87 24.79
C VAL A 17 21.26 39.57 25.07
N TYR A 18 22.38 39.36 24.38
CA TYR A 18 23.36 38.38 24.78
C TYR A 18 23.90 38.85 26.13
N SER A 19 23.39 38.27 27.21
CA SER A 19 24.16 38.18 28.44
C SER A 19 25.46 37.49 28.08
N CYS A 20 26.56 38.24 28.07
CA CYS A 20 27.91 37.70 28.10
C CYS A 20 28.06 36.99 29.44
N GLY A 21 27.54 35.75 29.51
CA GLY A 21 27.91 34.81 30.54
C GLY A 21 29.39 34.55 30.39
N ALA A 22 30.12 34.54 31.51
CA ALA A 22 31.51 34.14 31.54
C ALA A 22 31.63 32.80 30.79
N GLN A 23 32.31 32.79 29.66
CA GLN A 23 32.58 31.58 28.92
C GLN A 23 33.59 30.81 29.76
N GLU A 24 33.13 29.73 30.38
CA GLU A 24 33.98 28.85 31.19
C GLU A 24 35.04 28.27 30.26
N LEU A 25 36.26 28.82 30.33
CA LEU A 25 37.36 28.40 29.49
C LEU A 25 37.71 26.96 29.86
N ALA A 26 37.61 26.07 28.87
CA ALA A 26 37.98 24.67 29.00
C ALA A 26 39.40 24.56 29.59
N THR A 27 39.52 23.93 30.75
CA THR A 27 40.80 23.66 31.40
C THR A 27 41.66 22.70 30.55
N PRO A 28 42.99 22.88 30.45
CA PRO A 28 43.84 21.96 29.71
C PRO A 28 43.75 20.53 30.25
N GLY A 29 43.39 19.57 29.39
CA GLY A 29 43.31 18.14 29.71
C GLY A 29 42.05 17.47 29.15
N PRO A 30 41.99 16.12 29.20
CA PRO A 30 40.84 15.36 28.70
C PRO A 30 39.51 15.77 29.35
N PRO A 31 38.36 15.55 28.69
CA PRO A 31 37.05 15.82 29.28
C PRO A 31 36.79 14.91 30.49
N LEU A 32 35.96 15.38 31.41
CA LEU A 32 35.44 14.55 32.49
C LEU A 32 34.58 13.40 31.92
N PRO A 33 34.62 12.21 32.52
CA PRO A 33 33.80 11.10 32.06
C PRO A 33 32.29 11.38 32.24
N PRO A 34 31.43 10.81 31.40
CA PRO A 34 29.99 10.79 31.65
C PRO A 34 29.68 9.97 32.91
N SER A 35 28.51 10.19 33.50
CA SER A 35 28.09 9.52 34.73
C SER A 35 26.68 8.95 34.60
N GLY A 36 26.17 8.25 35.62
CA GLY A 36 24.79 7.78 35.63
C GLY A 36 24.44 6.77 34.53
N VAL A 37 25.40 5.97 34.07
CA VAL A 37 25.17 5.02 32.96
C VAL A 37 24.20 3.93 33.38
N THR A 38 23.07 3.86 32.67
CA THR A 38 22.05 2.84 32.84
C THR A 38 21.81 2.12 31.52
N ALA A 39 21.57 0.82 31.59
CA ALA A 39 21.25 0.01 30.43
C ALA A 39 19.96 -0.77 30.73
N ARG A 40 19.06 -0.83 29.75
CA ARG A 40 17.78 -1.53 29.87
C ARG A 40 17.40 -2.17 28.54
N ASP A 41 16.56 -3.20 28.61
CA ASP A 41 15.90 -3.78 27.44
C ASP A 41 15.23 -2.66 26.62
N THR A 42 15.43 -2.68 25.30
CA THR A 42 14.86 -1.65 24.43
C THR A 42 13.34 -1.78 24.42
N PRO A 43 12.57 -0.72 24.70
CA PRO A 43 11.12 -0.84 24.75
C PRO A 43 10.51 -1.03 23.36
N ASN A 44 9.46 -1.85 23.28
CA ASN A 44 8.68 -2.14 22.07
C ASN A 44 9.46 -2.80 20.92
N ASP A 45 10.46 -3.62 21.19
CA ASP A 45 11.27 -4.26 20.16
C ASP A 45 11.00 -5.77 20.03
N GLY A 46 11.70 -6.41 19.09
CA GLY A 46 11.66 -7.86 18.89
C GLY A 46 12.67 -8.62 19.75
N GLY A 47 13.31 -7.97 20.73
CA GLY A 47 14.57 -8.41 21.31
C GLY A 47 15.77 -8.04 20.44
N HIS A 48 16.93 -8.56 20.81
CA HIS A 48 18.25 -8.23 20.29
C HIS A 48 18.63 -6.74 20.39
N SER A 49 18.04 -5.97 21.30
CA SER A 49 18.35 -4.55 21.47
C SER A 49 18.41 -4.15 22.94
N ILE A 50 19.43 -3.37 23.30
CA ILE A 50 19.57 -2.75 24.62
C ILE A 50 19.75 -1.24 24.46
N THR A 51 18.93 -0.48 25.17
CA THR A 51 19.02 0.98 25.21
C THR A 51 19.89 1.40 26.39
N ILE A 52 20.94 2.17 26.10
CA ILE A 52 21.86 2.74 27.07
C ILE A 52 21.55 4.24 27.22
N GLN A 53 21.47 4.72 28.45
CA GLN A 53 21.29 6.13 28.79
C GLN A 53 22.33 6.57 29.82
N TRP A 54 22.80 7.81 29.73
CA TRP A 54 23.79 8.38 30.65
C TRP A 54 23.55 9.86 30.91
N ASP A 55 24.18 10.39 31.96
CA ASP A 55 24.30 11.82 32.19
C ASP A 55 25.51 12.36 31.41
N LEU A 56 25.29 13.44 30.66
CA LEU A 56 26.32 14.08 29.84
C LEU A 56 27.53 14.50 30.71
N SER A 57 28.71 14.52 30.09
CA SER A 57 29.90 15.07 30.72
C SER A 57 29.69 16.54 31.09
N GLN A 58 30.27 16.98 32.21
CA GLN A 58 30.24 18.40 32.59
C GLN A 58 30.99 19.29 31.59
N ASP A 59 31.85 18.72 30.75
CA ASP A 59 32.55 19.42 29.66
C ASP A 59 31.76 19.42 28.33
N ASP A 60 30.52 18.91 28.29
CA ASP A 60 29.64 18.88 27.11
C ASP A 60 28.70 20.09 27.08
N PHE A 61 29.25 21.22 26.63
CA PHE A 61 28.52 22.47 26.41
C PHE A 61 29.05 23.16 25.14
N ALA A 62 28.38 24.24 24.72
CA ALA A 62 28.78 24.99 23.52
C ALA A 62 30.20 25.57 23.66
N GLY A 63 31.16 25.05 22.88
CA GLY A 63 32.58 25.39 22.99
C GLY A 63 33.35 24.59 24.04
N GLY A 64 32.72 23.55 24.62
CA GLY A 64 33.34 22.59 25.53
C GLY A 64 34.24 21.58 24.80
N LYS A 65 34.72 20.58 25.55
CA LYS A 65 35.77 19.65 25.08
C LYS A 65 35.21 18.42 24.37
N VAL A 66 33.92 18.13 24.55
CA VAL A 66 33.29 16.89 24.08
C VAL A 66 32.85 17.03 22.63
N SER A 67 33.22 16.03 21.83
CA SER A 67 32.84 15.91 20.41
C SER A 67 31.84 14.78 20.16
N GLY A 68 31.70 13.86 21.12
CA GLY A 68 30.78 12.73 21.07
C GLY A 68 31.00 11.77 22.24
N TYR A 69 30.24 10.69 22.25
CA TYR A 69 30.36 9.61 23.22
C TYR A 69 30.58 8.29 22.49
N ALA A 70 31.46 7.44 23.02
CA ALA A 70 31.64 6.07 22.55
C ALA A 70 31.17 5.08 23.60
N MET A 71 30.44 4.07 23.16
CA MET A 71 29.89 3.03 24.01
C MET A 71 30.72 1.77 23.87
N TYR A 72 30.94 1.11 24.99
CA TYR A 72 31.64 -0.16 25.06
C TYR A 72 30.79 -1.16 25.85
N ARG A 73 30.72 -2.38 25.36
CA ARG A 73 29.91 -3.49 25.89
C ARG A 73 30.78 -4.62 26.39
N SER A 74 30.38 -5.24 27.48
CA SER A 74 30.99 -6.46 28.02
C SER A 74 29.92 -7.50 28.33
N SER A 75 30.20 -8.78 28.07
CA SER A 75 29.32 -9.91 28.45
C SER A 75 29.74 -10.60 29.75
N ASP A 76 30.99 -10.38 30.20
CA ASP A 76 31.56 -10.92 31.44
C ASP A 76 31.70 -9.87 32.56
N GLY A 77 31.58 -8.59 32.22
CA GLY A 77 31.75 -7.46 33.14
C GLY A 77 33.17 -6.91 33.22
N ASP A 78 34.13 -7.59 32.59
CA ASP A 78 35.57 -7.29 32.67
C ASP A 78 36.15 -6.84 31.33
N ASN A 79 35.80 -7.52 30.23
CA ASN A 79 36.30 -7.24 28.89
C ASN A 79 35.30 -6.43 28.08
N TYR A 80 35.64 -5.16 27.78
CA TYR A 80 34.75 -4.22 27.08
C TYR A 80 35.18 -4.02 25.63
N GLU A 81 34.27 -4.31 24.71
CA GLU A 81 34.43 -4.12 23.26
C GLU A 81 33.65 -2.89 22.79
N TYR A 82 34.18 -2.18 21.81
CA TYR A 82 33.52 -1.01 21.24
C TYR A 82 32.25 -1.40 20.46
N THR A 83 31.13 -0.72 20.72
CA THR A 83 29.84 -0.98 20.04
C THR A 83 29.41 0.15 19.11
N GLY A 84 29.75 1.39 19.42
CA GLY A 84 29.32 2.53 18.60
C GLY A 84 29.73 3.87 19.16
N HIS A 85 29.26 4.93 18.51
CA HIS A 85 29.42 6.30 18.97
C HIS A 85 28.21 7.18 18.61
N VAL A 86 28.00 8.24 19.39
CA VAL A 86 27.03 9.29 19.14
C VAL A 86 27.69 10.66 19.22
N VAL A 87 27.04 11.68 18.66
CA VAL A 87 27.51 13.07 18.69
C VAL A 87 27.33 13.70 20.08
N ALA A 88 28.05 14.79 20.34
CA ALA A 88 27.91 15.58 21.57
C ALA A 88 26.47 16.06 21.78
N GLY A 89 26.04 16.17 23.03
CA GLY A 89 24.65 16.50 23.40
C GLY A 89 23.66 15.34 23.31
N THR A 90 24.05 14.18 22.79
CA THR A 90 23.24 12.94 22.83
C THR A 90 23.53 12.15 24.10
N ASN A 91 22.48 11.69 24.78
CA ASN A 91 22.56 10.96 26.04
C ASN A 91 21.93 9.56 26.00
N GLU A 92 21.62 9.06 24.80
CA GLU A 92 20.99 7.76 24.56
C GLU A 92 21.63 7.08 23.34
N PHE A 93 21.82 5.76 23.43
CA PHE A 93 22.27 4.92 22.33
C PHE A 93 21.56 3.58 22.36
N GLU A 94 21.15 3.09 21.20
CA GLU A 94 20.56 1.78 21.03
C GLU A 94 21.62 0.81 20.48
N ASP A 95 21.99 -0.19 21.29
CA ASP A 95 22.82 -1.30 20.85
C ASP A 95 21.94 -2.43 20.31
N ALA A 96 21.75 -2.44 19.00
CA ALA A 96 21.03 -3.48 18.28
C ALA A 96 21.97 -4.43 17.50
N GLU A 97 23.30 -4.21 17.57
CA GLU A 97 24.26 -4.99 16.80
C GLU A 97 24.88 -6.09 17.67
N SER A 98 24.47 -7.33 17.41
CA SER A 98 25.02 -8.55 18.04
C SER A 98 24.66 -8.73 19.53
N VAL A 99 23.58 -8.12 20.00
CA VAL A 99 22.99 -8.44 21.30
C VAL A 99 22.19 -9.74 21.19
N GLU A 100 22.45 -10.69 22.09
CA GLU A 100 21.67 -11.91 22.20
C GLU A 100 20.67 -11.82 23.36
N ASP A 101 19.45 -12.34 23.13
CA ASP A 101 18.42 -12.35 24.15
C ASP A 101 18.80 -13.19 25.38
N ASN A 102 18.38 -12.72 26.56
CA ASN A 102 18.63 -13.34 27.86
C ASN A 102 20.11 -13.49 28.27
N LYS A 103 21.04 -12.83 27.57
CA LYS A 103 22.44 -12.70 28.03
C LYS A 103 22.64 -11.38 28.79
N PRO A 104 23.38 -11.38 29.92
CA PRO A 104 23.71 -10.15 30.62
C PRO A 104 24.79 -9.38 29.87
N TYR A 105 24.55 -8.09 29.68
CA TYR A 105 25.52 -7.15 29.11
C TYR A 105 25.72 -5.95 30.04
N TYR A 106 26.97 -5.48 30.12
CA TYR A 106 27.41 -4.34 30.90
C TYR A 106 27.96 -3.29 29.95
N TYR A 107 27.68 -2.01 30.24
CA TYR A 107 28.08 -0.92 29.37
C TYR A 107 28.90 0.12 30.12
N LYS A 108 29.90 0.66 29.42
CA LYS A 108 30.65 1.85 29.84
C LYS A 108 30.66 2.85 28.71
N VAL A 109 30.68 4.13 29.07
CA VAL A 109 30.65 5.25 28.13
C VAL A 109 31.91 6.10 28.32
N VAL A 110 32.48 6.55 27.21
CA VAL A 110 33.65 7.42 27.17
C VAL A 110 33.29 8.69 26.41
N ALA A 111 33.59 9.86 26.98
CA ALA A 111 33.50 11.12 26.26
C ALA A 111 34.72 11.27 25.33
N LYS A 112 34.46 11.49 24.05
CA LYS A 112 35.48 11.64 23.00
C LYS A 112 35.77 13.11 22.76
N SER A 113 37.04 13.48 22.67
CA SER A 113 37.47 14.83 22.28
C SER A 113 38.29 14.81 21.00
N ARG A 114 38.17 15.87 20.19
CA ARG A 114 39.03 16.05 19.00
C ARG A 114 40.43 16.52 19.36
N ASP A 115 40.54 17.35 20.40
CA ASP A 115 41.73 18.14 20.67
C ASP A 115 42.41 17.80 22.01
N TYR A 116 41.69 17.15 22.94
CA TYR A 116 42.13 16.99 24.33
C TYR A 116 42.32 15.54 24.79
N GLY A 117 42.17 14.56 23.89
CA GLY A 117 42.15 13.13 24.24
C GLY A 117 40.81 12.69 24.85
N ASP A 118 40.65 11.39 25.04
CA ASP A 118 39.41 10.80 25.54
C ASP A 118 39.33 10.86 27.07
N SER A 119 38.12 10.91 27.63
CA SER A 119 37.93 10.76 29.07
C SER A 119 38.32 9.36 29.54
N GLU A 120 38.45 9.20 30.86
CA GLU A 120 38.36 7.88 31.49
C GLU A 120 37.00 7.23 31.20
N PHE A 121 36.90 5.91 31.44
CA PHE A 121 35.61 5.23 31.38
C PHE A 121 34.67 5.70 32.50
N SER A 122 33.37 5.75 32.19
CA SER A 122 32.33 5.83 33.21
C SER A 122 32.36 4.62 34.16
N GLU A 123 31.62 4.74 35.26
CA GLU A 123 31.19 3.55 36.00
C GLU A 123 30.40 2.61 35.08
N ALA A 124 30.53 1.30 35.32
CA ALA A 124 29.80 0.30 34.55
C ALA A 124 28.31 0.33 34.90
N SER A 125 27.46 0.13 33.89
CA SER A 125 26.03 -0.06 34.12
C SER A 125 25.76 -1.34 34.91
N SER A 126 24.57 -1.45 35.50
CA SER A 126 24.04 -2.76 35.90
C SER A 126 23.87 -3.67 34.67
N ALA A 127 23.87 -4.99 34.90
CA ALA A 127 23.60 -5.97 33.84
C ALA A 127 22.22 -5.72 33.21
N ALA A 128 22.20 -5.50 31.91
CA ALA A 128 20.99 -5.43 31.11
C ALA A 128 20.81 -6.72 30.31
N LEU A 129 19.57 -7.15 30.12
CA LEU A 129 19.22 -8.30 29.31
C LEU A 129 18.21 -7.86 28.26
N SER A 130 18.45 -8.25 27.01
CA SER A 130 17.47 -8.10 25.95
C SER A 130 16.40 -9.20 26.04
N ARG A 131 15.14 -8.86 25.79
CA ARG A 131 14.03 -9.82 25.75
C ARG A 131 13.07 -9.50 24.61
N THR A 132 12.67 -10.52 23.86
CA THR A 132 11.57 -10.39 22.90
C THR A 132 10.29 -9.90 23.57
N GLN A 133 9.75 -8.77 23.11
CA GLN A 133 8.46 -8.27 23.55
C GLN A 133 7.37 -8.69 22.56
N LEU A 134 6.32 -9.36 23.06
CA LEU A 134 5.22 -9.83 22.20
C LEU A 134 4.32 -8.69 21.70
N PHE A 135 4.38 -7.52 22.32
CA PHE A 135 3.47 -6.40 22.03
C PHE A 135 4.21 -5.07 21.94
N HIS A 136 4.13 -4.44 20.78
CA HIS A 136 4.66 -3.10 20.52
C HIS A 136 3.58 -2.05 20.83
N LEU A 137 3.62 -1.45 22.02
CA LEU A 137 2.64 -0.44 22.47
C LEU A 137 2.59 0.79 21.56
N GLY A 138 3.70 1.15 20.91
CA GLY A 138 3.75 2.22 19.89
C GLY A 138 2.86 1.97 18.67
N ARG A 139 2.43 0.72 18.42
CA ARG A 139 1.58 0.34 17.27
C ARG A 139 0.13 0.07 17.67
N LEU A 140 -0.28 0.50 18.87
CA LEU A 140 -1.64 0.32 19.37
C LEU A 140 -2.69 0.99 18.46
N ASN A 141 -2.35 2.14 17.87
CA ASN A 141 -3.12 2.81 16.82
C ASN A 141 -3.47 1.88 15.64
N THR A 142 -2.48 1.15 15.12
CA THR A 142 -2.64 0.19 14.02
C THR A 142 -3.54 -0.97 14.42
N LEU A 143 -3.39 -1.48 15.65
CA LEU A 143 -4.27 -2.54 16.16
C LEU A 143 -5.73 -2.06 16.23
N ILE A 144 -5.97 -0.86 16.77
CA ILE A 144 -7.31 -0.27 16.85
C ILE A 144 -7.90 -0.12 15.44
N ALA A 145 -7.12 0.39 14.48
CA ALA A 145 -7.55 0.53 13.09
C ALA A 145 -7.95 -0.83 12.47
N ILE A 146 -7.15 -1.87 12.68
CA ILE A 146 -7.46 -3.24 12.22
C ILE A 146 -8.75 -3.75 12.86
N VAL A 147 -8.91 -3.61 14.18
CA VAL A 147 -10.11 -4.06 14.89
C VAL A 147 -11.37 -3.35 14.38
N VAL A 148 -11.30 -2.03 14.17
CA VAL A 148 -12.40 -1.24 13.60
C VAL A 148 -12.73 -1.72 12.19
N PHE A 149 -11.72 -1.91 11.34
CA PHE A 149 -11.92 -2.34 9.96
C PHE A 149 -12.52 -3.75 9.86
N VAL A 150 -12.00 -4.71 10.63
CA VAL A 150 -12.56 -6.07 10.72
C VAL A 150 -13.99 -6.03 11.25
N SER A 151 -14.27 -5.19 12.26
CA SER A 151 -15.62 -5.03 12.80
C SER A 151 -16.60 -4.48 11.75
N LEU A 152 -16.17 -3.51 10.92
CA LEU A 152 -16.97 -2.99 9.81
C LEU A 152 -17.27 -4.06 8.77
N ILE A 153 -16.27 -4.86 8.38
CA ILE A 153 -16.45 -5.98 7.44
C ILE A 153 -17.48 -6.96 7.99
N LEU A 154 -17.28 -7.44 9.23
CA LEU A 154 -18.18 -8.40 9.86
C LEU A 154 -19.60 -7.85 9.99
N TYR A 155 -19.74 -6.57 10.32
CA TYR A 155 -21.04 -5.89 10.41
C TYR A 155 -21.74 -5.87 9.04
N TYR A 156 -21.10 -5.38 7.99
CA TYR A 156 -21.72 -5.25 6.67
C TYR A 156 -21.98 -6.60 6.00
N VAL A 157 -21.08 -7.59 6.15
CA VAL A 157 -21.32 -8.95 5.65
C VAL A 157 -22.50 -9.60 6.36
N ARG A 158 -22.60 -9.47 7.70
CA ARG A 158 -23.78 -9.97 8.44
C ARG A 158 -25.06 -9.24 8.04
N SER A 159 -24.99 -7.93 7.82
CA SER A 159 -26.13 -7.13 7.38
C SER A 159 -26.61 -7.55 5.98
N ALA A 160 -25.70 -7.77 5.03
CA ALA A 160 -26.02 -8.24 3.69
C ALA A 160 -26.65 -9.64 3.73
N LYS A 161 -26.09 -10.56 4.52
CA LYS A 161 -26.62 -11.91 4.70
C LYS A 161 -28.02 -11.93 5.32
N LYS A 162 -28.40 -10.92 6.11
CA LYS A 162 -29.75 -10.75 6.66
C LYS A 162 -30.76 -10.17 5.66
N GLY A 163 -30.37 -9.99 4.40
CA GLY A 163 -31.25 -9.46 3.35
C GLY A 163 -31.40 -7.94 3.36
N LYS A 164 -30.58 -7.21 4.13
CA LYS A 164 -30.58 -5.75 4.03
C LYS A 164 -29.96 -5.35 2.70
N GLU A 165 -30.70 -4.62 1.87
CA GLU A 165 -30.17 -4.06 0.64
C GLU A 165 -29.07 -3.04 0.95
N LEU A 166 -27.84 -3.38 0.59
CA LEU A 166 -26.71 -2.47 0.67
C LEU A 166 -26.65 -1.64 -0.61
N TYR A 167 -26.85 -0.33 -0.48
CA TYR A 167 -26.66 0.58 -1.60
C TYR A 167 -25.19 0.65 -2.00
N ILE A 168 -24.92 0.37 -3.28
CA ILE A 168 -23.63 0.54 -3.95
C ILE A 168 -23.84 1.51 -5.11
N ARG A 169 -22.87 2.42 -5.31
CA ARG A 169 -22.87 3.35 -6.43
C ARG A 169 -22.89 2.56 -7.75
N LYS A 170 -23.76 2.95 -8.67
CA LYS A 170 -23.79 2.37 -10.01
C LYS A 170 -22.50 2.67 -10.77
N ILE A 171 -21.96 1.67 -11.45
CA ILE A 171 -20.79 1.81 -12.33
C ILE A 171 -21.32 1.72 -13.75
N ALA A 172 -21.22 2.80 -14.52
CA ALA A 172 -21.84 2.92 -15.84
C ALA A 172 -21.41 1.77 -16.78
N GLY A 173 -20.12 1.41 -16.76
CA GLY A 173 -19.60 0.31 -17.57
C GLY A 173 -20.20 -1.05 -17.20
N LEU A 174 -20.57 -1.29 -15.93
CA LEU A 174 -21.20 -2.54 -15.52
C LEU A 174 -22.69 -2.58 -15.84
N ASP A 175 -23.40 -1.45 -15.72
CA ASP A 175 -24.80 -1.37 -16.12
C ASP A 175 -24.96 -1.56 -17.64
N ALA A 176 -23.99 -1.11 -18.43
CA ALA A 176 -23.99 -1.25 -19.88
C ALA A 176 -23.79 -2.71 -20.36
N ILE A 177 -23.24 -3.60 -19.53
CA ILE A 177 -22.98 -5.01 -19.91
C ILE A 177 -24.29 -5.72 -20.27
N ASP A 178 -25.35 -5.49 -19.50
CA ASP A 178 -26.63 -6.15 -19.71
C ASP A 178 -27.27 -5.76 -21.04
N GLU A 179 -27.22 -4.46 -21.36
CA GLU A 179 -27.68 -3.93 -22.64
C GLU A 179 -26.81 -4.44 -23.80
N ALA A 180 -25.50 -4.51 -23.61
CA ALA A 180 -24.55 -4.96 -24.62
C ALA A 180 -24.75 -6.45 -24.97
N VAL A 181 -24.94 -7.31 -23.97
CA VAL A 181 -25.27 -8.73 -24.18
C VAL A 181 -26.64 -8.89 -24.85
N GLY A 182 -27.64 -8.10 -24.43
CA GLY A 182 -28.95 -8.08 -25.09
C GLY A 182 -28.87 -7.73 -26.57
N ARG A 183 -28.12 -6.67 -26.91
CA ARG A 183 -27.87 -6.30 -28.32
C ARG A 183 -27.12 -7.39 -29.09
N ALA A 184 -26.12 -8.03 -28.49
CA ALA A 184 -25.40 -9.12 -29.13
C ALA A 184 -26.35 -10.27 -29.50
N THR A 185 -27.29 -10.58 -28.60
CA THR A 185 -28.37 -11.55 -28.82
C THR A 185 -29.26 -11.15 -29.99
N GLU A 186 -29.76 -9.91 -29.99
CA GLU A 186 -30.65 -9.37 -31.04
C GLU A 186 -29.99 -9.35 -32.42
N MET A 187 -28.68 -9.10 -32.47
CA MET A 187 -27.90 -9.07 -33.70
C MET A 187 -27.44 -10.46 -34.16
N GLY A 188 -27.63 -11.51 -33.36
CA GLY A 188 -27.12 -12.85 -33.63
C GLY A 188 -25.60 -12.93 -33.74
N LYS A 189 -24.90 -12.05 -33.01
CA LYS A 189 -23.44 -11.89 -33.06
C LYS A 189 -22.80 -12.25 -31.71
N PRO A 190 -21.56 -12.75 -31.70
CA PRO A 190 -20.91 -13.12 -30.46
C PRO A 190 -20.52 -11.90 -29.62
N VAL A 191 -20.30 -12.15 -28.33
CA VAL A 191 -19.58 -11.27 -27.40
C VAL A 191 -18.12 -11.72 -27.32
N LEU A 192 -17.19 -10.81 -27.56
CA LEU A 192 -15.76 -11.05 -27.36
C LEU A 192 -15.37 -10.62 -25.95
N PHE A 193 -14.78 -11.51 -25.16
CA PHE A 193 -14.25 -11.21 -23.83
C PHE A 193 -12.74 -11.42 -23.81
N VAL A 194 -11.98 -10.39 -23.49
CA VAL A 194 -10.51 -10.42 -23.44
C VAL A 194 -10.07 -10.16 -21.98
N PRO A 195 -9.49 -11.17 -21.29
CA PRO A 195 -9.10 -11.07 -19.87
C PRO A 195 -7.79 -10.29 -19.61
N GLY A 196 -7.28 -9.57 -20.60
CA GLY A 196 -5.93 -9.02 -20.59
C GLY A 196 -4.85 -10.03 -21.02
N ILE A 197 -3.58 -9.63 -20.88
CA ILE A 197 -2.41 -10.45 -21.30
C ILE A 197 -1.50 -10.87 -20.14
N SER A 198 -1.86 -10.52 -18.90
CA SER A 198 -1.10 -10.90 -17.70
C SER A 198 -1.44 -12.31 -17.24
N THR A 199 -0.76 -12.78 -16.19
CA THR A 199 -0.92 -14.14 -15.65
C THR A 199 -1.87 -14.16 -14.44
N MET A 200 -2.10 -15.35 -13.88
CA MET A 200 -2.89 -15.52 -12.65
C MET A 200 -2.24 -14.93 -11.40
N SER A 201 -0.99 -14.48 -11.44
CA SER A 201 -0.38 -13.75 -10.31
C SER A 201 -0.90 -12.31 -10.20
N ASP A 202 -1.53 -11.82 -11.25
CA ASP A 202 -2.03 -10.45 -11.34
C ASP A 202 -3.47 -10.34 -10.83
N VAL A 203 -3.69 -9.41 -9.92
CA VAL A 203 -5.00 -9.23 -9.26
C VAL A 203 -6.05 -8.78 -10.27
N ALA A 204 -5.69 -7.99 -11.28
CA ALA A 204 -6.63 -7.55 -12.32
C ALA A 204 -7.08 -8.70 -13.22
N THR A 205 -6.19 -9.65 -13.54
CA THR A 205 -6.54 -10.88 -14.27
C THR A 205 -7.51 -11.74 -13.46
N ILE A 206 -7.27 -11.90 -12.15
CA ILE A 206 -8.19 -12.62 -11.27
C ILE A 206 -9.56 -11.93 -11.23
N ALA A 207 -9.59 -10.59 -11.17
CA ALA A 207 -10.82 -9.82 -11.20
C ALA A 207 -11.59 -10.02 -12.52
N ALA A 208 -10.90 -9.99 -13.66
CA ALA A 208 -11.48 -10.27 -14.98
C ALA A 208 -12.15 -11.64 -15.05
N ILE A 209 -11.49 -12.69 -14.55
CA ILE A 209 -12.05 -14.04 -14.53
C ILE A 209 -13.29 -14.12 -13.62
N ASN A 210 -13.28 -13.45 -12.47
CA ASN A 210 -14.45 -13.38 -11.60
C ASN A 210 -15.63 -12.60 -12.23
N ILE A 211 -15.35 -11.66 -13.14
CA ILE A 211 -16.35 -10.97 -13.94
C ILE A 211 -16.87 -11.85 -15.08
N LEU A 212 -15.99 -12.62 -15.71
CA LEU A 212 -16.32 -13.54 -16.81
C LEU A 212 -17.43 -14.53 -16.41
N GLY A 213 -17.41 -15.06 -15.18
CA GLY A 213 -18.40 -16.04 -14.73
C GLY A 213 -19.86 -15.55 -14.84
N PRO A 214 -20.25 -14.49 -14.12
CA PRO A 214 -21.58 -13.89 -14.22
C PRO A 214 -21.97 -13.49 -15.66
N ILE A 215 -21.02 -13.00 -16.47
CA ILE A 215 -21.25 -12.63 -17.87
C ILE A 215 -21.52 -13.86 -18.72
N ALA A 216 -20.70 -14.91 -18.62
CA ALA A 216 -20.86 -16.16 -19.34
C ALA A 216 -22.18 -16.85 -18.98
N LYS A 217 -22.57 -16.82 -17.69
CA LYS A 217 -23.88 -17.31 -17.24
C LYS A 217 -25.03 -16.57 -17.92
N LYS A 218 -24.93 -15.24 -18.03
CA LYS A 218 -25.93 -14.41 -18.71
C LYS A 218 -25.96 -14.68 -20.22
N ILE A 219 -24.81 -14.77 -20.87
CA ILE A 219 -24.69 -15.12 -22.30
C ILE A 219 -25.35 -16.48 -22.58
N ALA A 220 -25.14 -17.47 -21.70
CA ALA A 220 -25.78 -18.78 -21.81
C ALA A 220 -27.32 -18.71 -21.67
N GLN A 221 -27.84 -17.84 -20.79
CA GLN A 221 -29.28 -17.62 -20.63
C GLN A 221 -29.91 -17.00 -21.89
N TYR A 222 -29.20 -16.08 -22.53
CA TYR A 222 -29.64 -15.42 -23.77
C TYR A 222 -29.32 -16.21 -25.05
N ASP A 223 -28.70 -17.38 -24.94
CA ASP A 223 -28.30 -18.20 -26.09
C ASP A 223 -27.42 -17.45 -27.11
N THR A 224 -26.47 -16.67 -26.59
CA THR A 224 -25.52 -15.88 -27.41
C THR A 224 -24.15 -16.56 -27.44
N GLY A 225 -23.40 -16.33 -28.52
CA GLY A 225 -22.02 -16.82 -28.63
C GLY A 225 -21.06 -16.01 -27.75
N ILE A 226 -20.06 -16.67 -27.16
CA ILE A 226 -18.92 -16.02 -26.52
C ILE A 226 -17.62 -16.45 -27.20
N ILE A 227 -16.66 -15.53 -27.32
CA ILE A 227 -15.30 -15.81 -27.78
C ILE A 227 -14.34 -15.27 -26.71
N VAL A 228 -13.47 -16.12 -26.18
CA VAL A 228 -12.54 -15.80 -25.10
C VAL A 228 -11.12 -16.21 -25.49
N PRO A 229 -10.41 -15.37 -26.28
CA PRO A 229 -9.00 -15.58 -26.54
C PRO A 229 -8.20 -15.31 -25.26
N ASN A 230 -7.13 -16.06 -25.05
CA ASN A 230 -6.25 -15.93 -23.89
C ASN A 230 -4.78 -15.90 -24.31
N ALA A 231 -4.00 -15.00 -23.71
CA ALA A 231 -2.57 -14.89 -23.98
C ALA A 231 -1.71 -15.81 -23.09
N ASP A 232 -2.21 -16.22 -21.93
CA ASP A 232 -1.53 -17.12 -21.00
C ASP A 232 -2.24 -18.50 -20.95
N PRO A 233 -1.50 -19.62 -21.00
CA PRO A 233 -2.09 -20.96 -21.04
C PRO A 233 -2.77 -21.38 -19.73
N ILE A 234 -2.32 -20.86 -18.58
CA ILE A 234 -2.96 -21.12 -17.29
C ILE A 234 -4.27 -20.35 -17.21
N VAL A 235 -4.26 -19.06 -17.59
CA VAL A 235 -5.46 -18.24 -17.69
C VAL A 235 -6.47 -18.86 -18.66
N ALA A 236 -6.03 -19.40 -19.81
CA ALA A 236 -6.89 -20.11 -20.76
C ALA A 236 -7.57 -21.34 -20.14
N THR A 237 -6.85 -22.08 -19.29
CA THR A 237 -7.40 -23.26 -18.61
C THR A 237 -8.44 -22.86 -17.56
N VAL A 238 -8.15 -21.81 -16.78
CA VAL A 238 -9.07 -21.35 -15.74
C VAL A 238 -10.31 -20.68 -16.32
N THR A 239 -10.16 -19.85 -17.35
CA THR A 239 -11.30 -19.25 -18.05
C THR A 239 -12.20 -20.32 -18.67
N ARG A 240 -11.63 -21.41 -19.21
CA ARG A 240 -12.40 -22.54 -19.74
C ARG A 240 -13.29 -23.17 -18.66
N GLU A 241 -12.74 -23.45 -17.49
CA GLU A 241 -13.50 -24.01 -16.37
C GLU A 241 -14.57 -23.05 -15.85
N VAL A 242 -14.27 -21.74 -15.78
CA VAL A 242 -15.23 -20.72 -15.36
C VAL A 242 -16.39 -20.59 -16.35
N VAL A 243 -16.11 -20.55 -17.66
CA VAL A 243 -17.16 -20.48 -18.69
C VAL A 243 -18.00 -21.75 -18.65
N LYS A 244 -17.36 -22.92 -18.64
CA LYS A 244 -18.06 -24.22 -18.54
C LYS A 244 -18.96 -24.27 -17.30
N GLY A 245 -18.42 -23.94 -16.12
CA GLY A 245 -19.18 -23.89 -14.86
C GLY A 245 -20.37 -22.93 -14.95
N SER A 246 -20.19 -21.77 -15.57
CA SER A 246 -21.24 -20.77 -15.74
C SER A 246 -22.38 -21.24 -16.65
N TYR A 247 -22.07 -21.99 -17.72
CA TYR A 247 -23.08 -22.62 -18.58
C TYR A 247 -23.82 -23.76 -17.85
N MET A 248 -23.12 -24.55 -17.04
CA MET A 248 -23.74 -25.57 -16.18
C MET A 248 -24.72 -24.93 -15.18
N GLU A 249 -24.31 -23.85 -14.52
CA GLU A 249 -25.15 -23.10 -13.58
C GLU A 249 -26.35 -22.42 -14.25
N ALA A 250 -26.22 -22.04 -15.52
CA ALA A 250 -27.34 -21.52 -16.32
C ALA A 250 -28.32 -22.62 -16.77
N GLY A 251 -27.99 -23.90 -16.55
CA GLY A 251 -28.78 -25.04 -17.01
C GLY A 251 -28.69 -25.28 -18.52
N ARG A 252 -27.65 -24.77 -19.18
CA ARG A 252 -27.41 -24.86 -20.64
C ARG A 252 -26.07 -25.54 -20.97
N PRO A 253 -25.79 -26.75 -20.44
CA PRO A 253 -24.52 -27.43 -20.70
C PRO A 253 -24.31 -27.81 -22.17
N ASP A 254 -25.40 -28.00 -22.91
CA ASP A 254 -25.46 -28.32 -24.33
C ASP A 254 -25.04 -27.14 -25.24
N ALA A 255 -25.20 -25.91 -24.76
CA ALA A 255 -24.81 -24.70 -25.49
C ALA A 255 -23.32 -24.35 -25.32
N TYR A 256 -22.62 -24.99 -24.36
CA TYR A 256 -21.21 -24.76 -24.13
C TYR A 256 -20.36 -25.34 -25.28
N LYS A 257 -19.48 -24.50 -25.82
CA LYS A 257 -18.55 -24.85 -26.89
C LYS A 257 -17.13 -24.76 -26.37
N GLU A 258 -16.39 -25.85 -26.38
CA GLU A 258 -15.02 -25.88 -25.84
C GLU A 258 -14.08 -24.96 -26.62
N GLU A 259 -14.33 -24.82 -27.92
CA GLU A 259 -13.63 -23.92 -28.84
C GLU A 259 -13.89 -22.44 -28.59
N SER A 260 -14.86 -22.08 -27.74
CA SER A 260 -15.11 -20.68 -27.38
C SER A 260 -13.99 -20.09 -26.52
N VAL A 261 -13.20 -20.93 -25.83
CA VAL A 261 -12.12 -20.50 -24.94
C VAL A 261 -10.80 -21.18 -25.34
N PHE A 262 -9.86 -20.37 -25.83
CA PHE A 262 -8.61 -20.90 -26.38
C PHE A 262 -7.41 -20.00 -26.07
N PHE A 263 -6.25 -20.66 -25.99
CA PHE A 263 -4.95 -20.01 -25.94
C PHE A 263 -4.52 -19.62 -27.36
N VAL A 264 -3.92 -18.43 -27.51
CA VAL A 264 -3.44 -17.93 -28.80
C VAL A 264 -1.91 -17.93 -28.83
N THR A 265 -1.28 -17.08 -28.01
CA THR A 265 0.17 -16.90 -27.90
C THR A 265 0.50 -16.00 -26.72
N THR A 266 1.68 -16.16 -26.14
CA THR A 266 2.20 -15.30 -25.06
C THR A 266 2.86 -14.02 -25.56
N SER A 267 3.12 -13.91 -26.88
CA SER A 267 3.70 -12.70 -27.47
C SER A 267 2.62 -11.62 -27.61
N GLN A 268 2.78 -10.51 -26.89
CA GLN A 268 1.83 -9.40 -26.81
C GLN A 268 1.26 -8.99 -28.17
N PHE A 269 2.09 -8.53 -29.12
CA PHE A 269 1.57 -8.03 -30.40
C PHE A 269 1.08 -9.12 -31.35
N ALA A 270 1.59 -10.35 -31.22
CA ALA A 270 1.04 -11.48 -31.96
C ALA A 270 -0.36 -11.85 -31.44
N TYR A 271 -0.56 -11.78 -30.12
CA TYR A 271 -1.86 -11.92 -29.49
C TYR A 271 -2.83 -10.83 -29.96
N THR A 272 -2.40 -9.56 -29.91
CA THR A 272 -3.18 -8.41 -30.41
C THR A 272 -3.62 -8.61 -31.86
N ALA A 273 -2.69 -8.91 -32.76
CA ALA A 273 -3.00 -9.13 -34.17
C ALA A 273 -3.99 -10.28 -34.41
N ALA A 274 -3.92 -11.34 -33.60
CA ALA A 274 -4.86 -12.44 -33.67
C ALA A 274 -6.27 -12.02 -33.20
N VAL A 275 -6.37 -11.27 -32.11
CA VAL A 275 -7.65 -10.74 -31.58
C VAL A 275 -8.25 -9.70 -32.53
N ASP A 276 -7.44 -8.83 -33.12
CA ASP A 276 -7.85 -7.91 -34.18
C ASP A 276 -8.43 -8.67 -35.38
N GLY A 277 -7.74 -9.74 -35.79
CA GLY A 277 -8.24 -10.65 -36.83
C GLY A 277 -9.58 -11.30 -36.47
N ILE A 278 -9.80 -11.65 -35.20
CA ILE A 278 -11.10 -12.16 -34.72
C ILE A 278 -12.17 -11.07 -34.85
N MET A 279 -11.89 -9.85 -34.40
CA MET A 279 -12.84 -8.72 -34.48
C MET A 279 -13.25 -8.44 -35.93
N ILE A 280 -12.31 -8.45 -36.88
CA ILE A 280 -12.61 -8.18 -38.28
C ILE A 280 -13.42 -9.32 -38.95
N ARG A 281 -13.14 -10.58 -38.62
CA ARG A 281 -13.80 -11.75 -39.21
C ARG A 281 -15.17 -12.01 -38.60
N GLU A 282 -15.23 -12.13 -37.28
CA GLU A 282 -16.44 -12.54 -36.55
C GLU A 282 -17.37 -11.35 -36.29
N LYS A 283 -16.84 -10.11 -36.35
CA LYS A 283 -17.56 -8.86 -36.09
C LYS A 283 -18.45 -8.93 -34.85
N PRO A 284 -17.88 -9.22 -33.66
CA PRO A 284 -18.63 -9.27 -32.41
C PRO A 284 -19.49 -8.02 -32.24
N ALA A 285 -20.68 -8.17 -31.68
CA ALA A 285 -21.52 -7.00 -31.38
C ALA A 285 -21.02 -6.24 -30.13
N THR A 286 -20.26 -6.93 -29.27
CA THR A 286 -19.71 -6.36 -28.04
C THR A 286 -18.32 -6.90 -27.79
N ASN A 287 -17.40 -5.99 -27.44
CA ASN A 287 -16.07 -6.30 -26.97
C ASN A 287 -15.94 -5.90 -25.50
N LEU A 288 -15.54 -6.86 -24.67
CA LEU A 288 -15.29 -6.68 -23.25
C LEU A 288 -13.79 -6.82 -23.01
N PHE A 289 -13.11 -5.71 -22.72
CA PHE A 289 -11.68 -5.68 -22.43
C PHE A 289 -11.47 -5.51 -20.92
N LEU A 290 -11.42 -6.60 -20.17
CA LEU A 290 -11.41 -6.56 -18.71
C LEU A 290 -10.17 -7.28 -18.17
N GLY A 291 -9.32 -6.61 -17.41
CA GLY A 291 -8.13 -7.22 -16.81
C GLY A 291 -6.88 -6.34 -16.89
N MET A 292 -5.71 -6.98 -16.90
CA MET A 292 -4.44 -6.28 -17.01
C MET A 292 -4.02 -6.15 -18.48
N PHE A 293 -3.90 -4.91 -18.93
CA PHE A 293 -3.47 -4.58 -20.28
C PHE A 293 -2.22 -3.70 -20.28
N TYR A 294 -1.55 -3.67 -21.42
CA TYR A 294 -0.37 -2.86 -21.71
C TYR A 294 -0.59 -2.12 -23.05
N ALA A 295 0.48 -1.88 -23.80
CA ALA A 295 0.48 -1.10 -25.04
C ALA A 295 -0.51 -1.57 -26.12
N GLU A 296 -1.01 -2.81 -26.05
CA GLU A 296 -2.03 -3.35 -26.94
C GLU A 296 -3.41 -2.70 -26.77
N SER A 297 -3.67 -2.04 -25.64
CA SER A 297 -4.98 -1.50 -25.26
C SER A 297 -5.62 -0.66 -26.37
N LEU A 298 -4.85 0.31 -26.90
CA LEU A 298 -5.35 1.23 -27.93
C LEU A 298 -5.59 0.51 -29.25
N ILE A 299 -4.72 -0.44 -29.62
CA ILE A 299 -4.84 -1.18 -30.88
C ILE A 299 -6.11 -2.03 -30.87
N LEU A 300 -6.36 -2.75 -29.77
CA LEU A 300 -7.58 -3.54 -29.60
C LEU A 300 -8.83 -2.65 -29.63
N ALA A 301 -8.80 -1.54 -28.90
CA ALA A 301 -9.94 -0.64 -28.79
C ALA A 301 -10.27 0.06 -30.12
N GLU A 302 -9.28 0.57 -30.85
CA GLU A 302 -9.49 1.19 -32.15
C GLU A 302 -10.02 0.18 -33.18
N THR A 303 -9.46 -1.03 -33.20
CA THR A 303 -9.93 -2.09 -34.11
C THR A 303 -11.38 -2.47 -33.81
N GLY A 304 -11.74 -2.62 -32.54
CA GLY A 304 -13.12 -2.93 -32.16
C GLY A 304 -14.09 -1.80 -32.51
N ALA A 305 -13.69 -0.54 -32.29
CA ALA A 305 -14.48 0.64 -32.69
C ALA A 305 -14.71 0.67 -34.22
N MET A 306 -13.69 0.35 -35.02
CA MET A 306 -13.80 0.27 -36.48
C MET A 306 -14.78 -0.80 -36.96
N THR A 307 -15.01 -1.85 -36.18
CA THR A 307 -15.99 -2.90 -36.51
C THR A 307 -17.42 -2.57 -36.06
N GLY A 308 -17.60 -1.45 -35.33
CA GLY A 308 -18.89 -0.99 -34.82
C GLY A 308 -19.38 -1.77 -33.60
N ALA A 309 -18.50 -2.49 -32.91
CA ALA A 309 -18.83 -3.19 -31.68
C ALA A 309 -18.97 -2.19 -30.53
N VAL A 310 -19.90 -2.47 -29.61
CA VAL A 310 -19.97 -1.76 -28.33
C VAL A 310 -18.79 -2.20 -27.48
N GLN A 311 -18.05 -1.26 -26.91
CA GLN A 311 -16.82 -1.56 -26.19
C GLN A 311 -16.91 -1.14 -24.73
N ILE A 312 -16.72 -2.12 -23.85
CA ILE A 312 -16.66 -1.91 -22.41
C ILE A 312 -15.29 -2.39 -21.95
N ALA A 313 -14.49 -1.47 -21.45
CA ALA A 313 -13.15 -1.75 -20.97
C ALA A 313 -13.06 -1.61 -19.44
N GLY A 314 -12.06 -2.23 -18.84
CA GLY A 314 -11.80 -2.16 -17.41
C GLY A 314 -10.41 -2.66 -17.06
N THR A 315 -9.62 -1.78 -16.45
CA THR A 315 -8.25 -2.08 -16.03
C THR A 315 -7.86 -1.24 -14.82
N ASP A 316 -6.89 -1.71 -14.04
CA ASP A 316 -6.23 -0.90 -13.01
C ASP A 316 -4.85 -0.39 -13.43
N ALA A 317 -4.42 -0.70 -14.65
CA ALA A 317 -3.22 -0.16 -15.26
C ALA A 317 -3.38 1.35 -15.53
N VAL A 318 -2.81 2.17 -14.65
CA VAL A 318 -2.87 3.64 -14.74
C VAL A 318 -2.40 4.17 -16.09
N SER A 319 -1.41 3.52 -16.70
CA SER A 319 -0.85 3.92 -18.00
C SER A 319 -1.75 3.60 -19.19
N GLN A 320 -2.71 2.68 -19.06
CA GLN A 320 -3.58 2.24 -20.16
C GLN A 320 -4.99 2.82 -20.07
N LEU A 321 -5.42 3.25 -18.88
CA LEU A 321 -6.71 3.90 -18.68
C LEU A 321 -7.02 5.03 -19.69
N PRO A 322 -6.07 5.94 -20.05
CA PRO A 322 -6.36 6.97 -21.04
C PRO A 322 -6.80 6.42 -22.39
N PHE A 323 -6.21 5.32 -22.86
CA PHE A 323 -6.54 4.73 -24.16
C PHE A 323 -7.97 4.16 -24.18
N PHE A 324 -8.35 3.44 -23.13
CA PHE A 324 -9.70 2.89 -23.02
C PHE A 324 -10.75 3.99 -22.83
N VAL A 325 -10.45 5.02 -22.02
CA VAL A 325 -11.37 6.16 -21.83
C VAL A 325 -11.62 6.88 -23.16
N THR A 326 -10.63 6.96 -24.05
CA THR A 326 -10.79 7.64 -25.34
C THR A 326 -11.41 6.78 -26.43
N ALA A 327 -11.17 5.47 -26.42
CA ALA A 327 -11.52 4.58 -27.55
C ALA A 327 -12.70 3.62 -27.26
N CYS A 328 -13.18 3.53 -26.02
CA CYS A 328 -14.31 2.67 -25.64
C CYS A 328 -15.53 3.48 -25.19
N ASP A 329 -16.73 2.91 -25.35
CA ASP A 329 -17.99 3.55 -24.93
C ASP A 329 -18.07 3.70 -23.41
N TYR A 330 -17.58 2.69 -22.69
CA TYR A 330 -17.50 2.70 -21.24
C TYR A 330 -16.17 2.18 -20.74
N THR A 331 -15.63 2.83 -19.71
CA THR A 331 -14.40 2.39 -19.04
C THR A 331 -14.62 2.29 -17.54
N ILE A 332 -14.32 1.12 -16.99
CA ILE A 332 -14.28 0.81 -15.57
C ILE A 332 -12.88 1.14 -15.06
N ILE A 333 -12.78 1.97 -14.02
CA ILE A 333 -11.51 2.58 -13.64
C ILE A 333 -10.97 1.97 -12.34
N GLY A 334 -9.79 1.35 -12.41
CA GLY A 334 -9.03 0.97 -11.21
C GLY A 334 -9.82 0.06 -10.29
N GLU A 335 -10.12 0.55 -9.09
CA GLU A 335 -10.82 -0.21 -8.06
C GLU A 335 -12.24 -0.65 -8.44
N GLU A 336 -12.85 0.01 -9.43
CA GLU A 336 -14.15 -0.41 -9.95
C GLU A 336 -14.08 -1.81 -10.59
N LEU A 337 -12.93 -2.21 -11.14
CA LEU A 337 -12.69 -3.56 -11.67
C LEU A 337 -12.80 -4.61 -10.55
N TYR A 338 -12.25 -4.31 -9.36
CA TYR A 338 -12.31 -5.19 -8.20
C TYR A 338 -13.70 -5.27 -7.57
N ALA A 339 -14.51 -4.21 -7.72
CA ALA A 339 -15.89 -4.17 -7.27
C ALA A 339 -16.86 -4.88 -8.24
N ALA A 340 -16.46 -5.10 -9.49
CA ALA A 340 -17.36 -5.53 -10.55
C ALA A 340 -17.99 -6.91 -10.33
N SER A 341 -17.22 -7.88 -9.81
CA SER A 341 -17.75 -9.21 -9.51
C SER A 341 -18.83 -9.16 -8.42
N ALA A 342 -18.64 -8.32 -7.38
CA ALA A 342 -19.64 -8.07 -6.34
C ALA A 342 -20.91 -7.46 -6.92
N TYR A 343 -20.76 -6.51 -7.84
CA TYR A 343 -21.87 -5.82 -8.49
C TYR A 343 -22.73 -6.76 -9.34
N LEU A 344 -22.09 -7.62 -10.14
CA LEU A 344 -22.75 -8.54 -11.07
C LEU A 344 -23.35 -9.76 -10.39
N SER A 345 -22.61 -10.40 -9.47
CA SER A 345 -23.07 -11.61 -8.75
C SER A 345 -24.10 -11.30 -7.66
N ARG A 346 -24.08 -10.07 -7.12
CA ARG A 346 -24.85 -9.65 -5.94
C ARG A 346 -24.61 -10.55 -4.72
N GLU A 347 -23.44 -11.19 -4.61
CA GLU A 347 -23.15 -12.08 -3.49
C GLU A 347 -23.00 -11.29 -2.18
N PRO A 348 -23.77 -11.62 -1.10
CA PRO A 348 -23.76 -10.84 0.14
C PRO A 348 -22.38 -10.64 0.77
N LYS A 349 -21.49 -11.64 0.64
CA LYS A 349 -20.13 -11.55 1.18
C LYS A 349 -19.30 -10.50 0.44
N LEU A 350 -19.37 -10.47 -0.89
CA LEU A 350 -18.64 -9.51 -1.72
C LEU A 350 -19.20 -8.10 -1.54
N LEU A 351 -20.53 -7.95 -1.55
CA LEU A 351 -21.21 -6.66 -1.34
C LEU A 351 -20.89 -6.07 0.04
N GLY A 352 -20.92 -6.91 1.09
CA GLY A 352 -20.63 -6.47 2.46
C GLY A 352 -19.19 -6.01 2.63
N SER A 353 -18.23 -6.74 2.06
CA SER A 353 -16.81 -6.37 2.07
C SER A 353 -16.57 -5.07 1.31
N LEU A 354 -17.17 -4.89 0.13
CA LEU A 354 -17.06 -3.67 -0.66
C LEU A 354 -17.57 -2.46 0.14
N LYS A 355 -18.74 -2.58 0.79
CA LYS A 355 -19.31 -1.50 1.59
C LYS A 355 -18.44 -1.14 2.80
N ALA A 356 -17.83 -2.14 3.43
CA ALA A 356 -16.91 -1.92 4.54
C ALA A 356 -15.62 -1.21 4.09
N GLN A 357 -15.08 -1.57 2.92
CA GLN A 357 -13.92 -0.89 2.33
C GLN A 357 -14.21 0.57 2.02
N ASP A 358 -15.37 0.89 1.42
CA ASP A 358 -15.79 2.27 1.16
C ASP A 358 -15.87 3.10 2.44
N TRP A 359 -16.50 2.56 3.49
CA TRP A 359 -16.55 3.24 4.79
C TRP A 359 -15.19 3.37 5.46
N GLY A 360 -14.33 2.36 5.33
CA GLY A 360 -12.94 2.42 5.79
C GLY A 360 -12.19 3.59 5.16
N LYS A 361 -12.30 3.77 3.83
CA LYS A 361 -11.70 4.91 3.12
C LYS A 361 -12.25 6.25 3.61
N VAL A 362 -13.57 6.36 3.82
CA VAL A 362 -14.18 7.58 4.35
C VAL A 362 -13.66 7.92 5.75
N ILE A 363 -13.53 6.93 6.63
CA ILE A 363 -12.98 7.10 7.98
C ILE A 363 -11.52 7.55 7.91
N LEU A 364 -10.70 6.90 7.08
CA LEU A 364 -9.30 7.28 6.87
C LEU A 364 -9.19 8.71 6.32
N LEU A 365 -10.01 9.06 5.33
CA LEU A 365 -10.04 10.40 4.75
C LEU A 365 -10.45 11.47 5.78
N PHE A 366 -11.40 11.16 6.65
CA PHE A 366 -11.77 12.03 7.76
C PHE A 366 -10.59 12.26 8.71
N PHE A 367 -9.91 11.19 9.16
CA PHE A 367 -8.76 11.33 10.06
C PHE A 367 -7.57 12.03 9.41
N MET A 368 -7.32 11.79 8.11
CA MET A 368 -6.29 12.52 7.36
C MET A 368 -6.61 14.01 7.31
N LEU A 369 -7.83 14.40 6.90
CA LEU A 369 -8.23 15.81 6.83
C LEU A 369 -8.22 16.50 8.19
N ALA A 370 -8.80 15.85 9.21
CA ALA A 370 -8.77 16.36 10.58
C ALA A 370 -7.33 16.51 11.07
N GLY A 371 -6.48 15.51 10.78
CA GLY A 371 -5.05 15.50 11.07
C GLY A 371 -4.32 16.71 10.47
N THR A 372 -4.52 16.94 9.18
CA THR A 372 -3.92 18.07 8.45
C THR A 372 -4.37 19.42 9.03
N ILE A 373 -5.66 19.59 9.32
CA ILE A 373 -6.20 20.84 9.86
C ILE A 373 -5.64 21.11 11.27
N LEU A 374 -5.71 20.13 12.17
CA LEU A 374 -5.23 20.28 13.54
C LEU A 374 -3.73 20.56 13.61
N SER A 375 -2.94 19.88 12.77
CA SER A 375 -1.50 20.13 12.66
C SER A 375 -1.19 21.57 12.23
N LEU A 376 -1.96 22.09 11.27
CA LEU A 376 -1.78 23.45 10.75
C LEU A 376 -2.09 24.54 11.79
N PHE A 377 -3.13 24.36 12.62
CA PHE A 377 -3.60 25.40 13.54
C PHE A 377 -3.04 25.30 14.96
N PHE A 378 -2.75 24.10 15.46
CA PHE A 378 -2.47 23.90 16.88
C PHE A 378 -1.02 23.50 17.19
N LYS A 379 -0.14 23.32 16.17
CA LYS A 379 1.21 22.74 16.35
C LYS A 379 1.19 21.54 17.30
N SER A 380 0.13 20.73 17.25
CA SER A 380 -0.04 19.62 18.19
C SER A 380 0.66 18.39 17.63
N ASP A 381 1.69 17.91 18.32
CA ASP A 381 2.38 16.65 18.00
C ASP A 381 1.49 15.41 18.20
N PHE A 382 0.28 15.58 18.75
CA PHE A 382 -0.64 14.49 19.04
C PHE A 382 -1.02 13.67 17.79
N LEU A 383 -1.28 14.34 16.66
CA LEU A 383 -1.69 13.66 15.44
C LEU A 383 -0.52 13.12 14.62
N SER A 384 0.65 13.78 14.65
CA SER A 384 1.87 13.19 14.07
C SER A 384 2.23 11.91 14.81
N ASN A 385 2.11 11.89 16.14
CA ASN A 385 2.33 10.68 16.94
C ASN A 385 1.27 9.59 16.70
N LEU A 386 0.05 9.93 16.27
CA LEU A 386 -0.98 8.96 15.92
C LEU A 386 -0.68 8.21 14.61
N PHE A 387 0.11 8.80 13.70
CA PHE A 387 0.51 8.18 12.43
C PHE A 387 1.99 7.74 12.41
N ASN A 388 2.71 7.97 13.51
CA ASN A 388 4.05 7.41 13.72
C ASN A 388 3.86 5.94 14.14
N VAL A 389 4.18 5.00 13.23
CA VAL A 389 3.94 3.55 13.37
C VAL A 389 5.23 2.77 13.21
#